data_AF-A0A0B2UQ14-F1
#
_entry.id   AF-A0A0B2UQ14-F1
#
_cell.length_a   1.000
_cell.length_b   1.000
_cell.length_c   1.000
_cell.angle_alpha   90.00
_cell.angle_beta   90.00
_cell.angle_gamma   90.00
#
_symmetry.space_group_name_H-M   'P 1'
#
loop_
_entity.id
_entity.type
_entity.pdbx_description
1 polymer ?
#
loop_
_entity_poly.entity_id
_entity_poly.type
_entity_poly.pdbx_seq_one_letter_code
_entity_poly.pdbx_strand_id
1 'polypeptide(L)'
;MGELIVHRNALFEEEALTVDGFAINTKEGILAVARRADAGEVEARKAVIELWNVIAEPAFHLKTIPLEGDGAQSLIWIEDADSLIAAHIDGSVTVHHTHSPSFRV
;
A
#
# COMPACT_ATOMS: atom_id res chain seq x y z
N MET A 1 -7.83 -39.94 -19.08
CA MET A 1 -7.50 -39.52 -17.70
C MET A 1 -6.68 -38.25 -17.82
N GLY A 2 -7.17 -37.13 -17.28
CA GLY A 2 -6.42 -35.87 -17.28
C GLY A 2 -5.39 -35.88 -16.15
N GLU A 3 -4.16 -35.53 -16.47
CA GLU A 3 -3.08 -35.38 -15.49
C GLU A 3 -3.34 -34.12 -14.64
N LEU A 4 -3.30 -34.25 -13.31
CA LEU A 4 -3.42 -33.11 -12.40
C LEU A 4 -2.06 -32.40 -12.33
N ILE A 5 -1.93 -31.28 -13.03
CA ILE A 5 -0.75 -30.43 -12.97
C ILE A 5 -0.91 -29.47 -11.78
N VAL A 6 -0.18 -29.73 -10.69
CA VAL A 6 -0.17 -28.87 -9.51
C VAL A 6 0.98 -27.88 -9.63
N HIS A 7 0.67 -26.61 -9.92
CA HIS A 7 1.62 -25.51 -9.81
C HIS A 7 1.77 -25.12 -8.34
N ARG A 8 2.93 -25.40 -7.76
CA ARG A 8 3.27 -24.96 -6.40
C ARG A 8 4.05 -23.66 -6.51
N ASN A 9 3.40 -22.55 -6.17
CA ASN A 9 4.04 -21.25 -6.05
C ASN A 9 4.37 -21.00 -4.58
N ALA A 10 5.56 -20.49 -4.28
CA ALA A 10 5.84 -19.91 -2.98
C ALA A 10 5.10 -18.57 -2.90
N LEU A 11 4.05 -18.50 -2.08
CA LEU A 11 3.24 -17.28 -1.93
C LEU A 11 3.97 -16.15 -1.19
N PHE A 12 5.15 -16.41 -0.62
CA PHE A 12 5.82 -15.56 0.37
C PHE A 12 7.33 -15.40 0.15
N GLU A 13 7.84 -15.75 -1.03
CA GLU A 13 9.25 -15.50 -1.34
C GLU A 13 9.37 -14.10 -1.98
N GLU A 14 10.09 -13.21 -1.27
CA GLU A 14 10.63 -11.92 -1.77
C GLU A 14 9.70 -10.69 -1.84
N GLU A 15 9.04 -10.30 -0.75
CA GLU A 15 8.75 -8.87 -0.54
C GLU A 15 9.10 -8.45 0.89
N ALA A 16 10.42 -8.32 1.16
CA ALA A 16 10.95 -7.73 2.39
C ALA A 16 10.72 -6.21 2.42
N LEU A 17 9.46 -5.80 2.24
CA LEU A 17 9.07 -4.41 2.45
C LEU A 17 8.79 -4.22 3.94
N THR A 18 9.63 -3.43 4.60
CA THR A 18 9.39 -2.97 5.96
C THR A 18 8.18 -2.05 5.99
N VAL A 19 7.45 -2.06 7.12
CA VAL A 19 6.31 -1.16 7.34
C VAL A 19 6.85 0.07 8.06
N ASP A 20 6.88 1.19 7.34
CA ASP A 20 7.37 2.47 7.87
C ASP A 20 6.23 3.26 8.55
N GLY A 21 4.97 3.04 8.16
CA GLY A 21 3.81 3.70 8.75
C GLY A 21 2.48 3.10 8.29
N PHE A 22 1.41 3.36 9.05
CA PHE A 22 0.07 2.94 8.69
C PHE A 22 -0.99 3.92 9.21
N ALA A 23 -2.14 3.96 8.56
CA ALA A 23 -3.29 4.75 8.99
C ALA A 23 -4.59 4.05 8.59
N ILE A 24 -5.58 4.05 9.49
CA ILE A 24 -6.89 3.47 9.24
C ILE A 24 -7.94 4.57 9.04
N ASN A 25 -8.73 4.45 7.98
CA ASN A 25 -9.98 5.17 7.81
C ASN A 25 -11.08 4.27 8.36
N THR A 26 -11.61 4.61 9.54
CA THR A 26 -12.56 3.72 10.23
C THR A 26 -13.97 3.78 9.65
N LYS A 27 -14.31 4.91 9.01
CA LYS A 27 -15.58 5.13 8.33
C LYS A 27 -15.73 4.24 7.09
N GLU A 28 -14.66 4.08 6.32
CA GLU A 28 -14.63 3.23 5.11
C GLU A 28 -13.99 1.85 5.34
N GLY A 29 -13.41 1.62 6.52
CA GLY A 29 -12.65 0.43 6.88
C GLY A 29 -11.52 0.12 5.89
N ILE A 30 -10.76 1.16 5.55
CA ILE A 30 -9.58 1.07 4.69
C ILE A 30 -8.33 1.28 5.54
N LEU A 31 -7.40 0.33 5.49
CA LEU A 31 -6.08 0.44 6.07
C LEU A 31 -5.09 0.84 4.96
N ALA A 32 -4.41 1.97 5.14
CA ALA A 32 -3.24 2.34 4.34
C ALA A 32 -1.96 1.93 5.06
N VAL A 33 -1.02 1.33 4.32
CA VAL A 33 0.26 0.87 4.85
C VAL A 33 1.38 1.39 3.94
N ALA A 34 2.25 2.24 4.47
CA ALA A 34 3.47 2.66 3.79
C ALA A 34 4.54 1.58 3.97
N ARG A 35 5.07 1.08 2.86
CA ARG A 35 6.06 0.01 2.86
C ARG A 35 7.24 0.34 1.96
N ARG A 36 8.41 -0.18 2.31
CA ARG A 36 9.65 0.11 1.58
C ARG A 36 10.61 -1.07 1.61
N ALA A 37 11.29 -1.32 0.49
CA ALA A 37 12.31 -2.36 0.40
C ALA A 37 13.51 -2.03 1.29
N ASP A 38 14.00 -3.03 2.02
CA ASP A 38 15.20 -2.88 2.83
C ASP A 38 16.41 -2.54 1.97
N ALA A 39 17.27 -1.65 2.49
CA ALA A 39 18.40 -1.05 1.77
C ALA A 39 19.51 -2.04 1.34
N GLY A 40 19.31 -3.35 1.52
CA GLY A 40 20.19 -4.42 1.08
C GLY A 40 19.86 -5.01 -0.31
N GLU A 41 18.69 -4.71 -0.88
CA GLU A 41 18.30 -5.20 -2.21
C GLU A 41 18.57 -4.14 -3.28
N VAL A 42 19.53 -4.42 -4.16
CA VAL A 42 20.30 -3.43 -4.92
C VAL A 42 19.59 -2.89 -6.18
N GLU A 43 18.41 -3.39 -6.59
CA GLU A 43 17.89 -3.04 -7.93
C GLU A 43 16.63 -2.15 -8.00
N ALA A 44 15.92 -1.87 -6.91
CA ALA A 44 14.98 -0.75 -6.87
C ALA A 44 14.60 -0.45 -5.42
N ARG A 45 14.78 0.79 -4.96
CA ARG A 45 14.10 1.28 -3.75
C ARG A 45 12.59 1.30 -4.04
N LYS A 46 11.92 0.17 -3.86
CA LYS A 46 10.48 0.04 -4.07
C LYS A 46 9.79 0.55 -2.81
N ALA A 47 9.40 1.81 -2.81
CA ALA A 47 8.52 2.38 -1.80
C ALA A 47 7.09 2.42 -2.34
N VAL A 48 6.13 2.02 -1.52
CA VAL A 48 4.72 1.91 -1.89
C VAL A 48 3.80 2.31 -0.75
N ILE A 49 2.58 2.70 -1.08
CA ILE A 49 1.45 2.69 -0.15
C ILE A 49 0.50 1.60 -0.61
N GLU A 50 0.23 0.62 0.24
CA GLU A 50 -0.80 -0.38 0.02
C GLU A 50 -2.10 0.01 0.72
N LEU A 51 -3.22 -0.18 0.03
CA LEU A 51 -4.56 -0.02 0.58
C LEU A 51 -5.18 -1.41 0.78
N TRP A 52 -5.77 -1.63 1.94
CA TRP A 52 -6.36 -2.90 2.35
C TRP A 52 -7.78 -2.66 2.86
N ASN A 53 -8.72 -3.52 2.47
CA ASN A 53 -10.04 -3.56 3.09
C ASN A 53 -9.95 -4.38 4.38
N VAL A 54 -10.40 -3.80 5.50
CA VAL A 54 -10.36 -4.42 6.82
C VAL A 54 -11.74 -4.47 7.50
N ILE A 55 -12.83 -4.22 6.77
CA ILE A 55 -14.21 -4.24 7.32
C ILE A 55 -14.63 -5.67 7.70
N ALA A 56 -14.21 -6.66 6.94
CA ALA A 56 -14.60 -8.05 7.12
C ALA A 56 -13.39 -8.98 7.09
N GLU A 57 -13.51 -10.13 7.72
CA GLU A 57 -12.51 -11.19 7.62
C GLU A 57 -12.82 -12.09 6.42
N PRO A 58 -11.81 -12.43 5.59
CA PRO A 58 -10.42 -12.01 5.69
C PRO A 58 -10.21 -10.57 5.18
N ALA A 59 -9.25 -9.85 5.79
CA ALA A 59 -8.72 -8.62 5.20
C ALA A 59 -8.09 -8.92 3.84
N PHE A 60 -8.28 -8.02 2.87
CA PHE A 60 -7.78 -8.22 1.50
C PHE A 60 -7.18 -6.95 0.91
N HIS A 61 -6.16 -7.14 0.07
CA HIS A 61 -5.48 -6.08 -0.65
C HIS A 61 -6.41 -5.45 -1.69
N LEU A 62 -6.45 -4.12 -1.74
CA LEU A 62 -7.23 -3.35 -2.71
C LEU A 62 -6.34 -2.80 -3.82
N LYS A 63 -5.23 -2.14 -3.46
CA LYS A 63 -4.40 -1.41 -4.41
C LYS A 63 -3.01 -1.13 -3.85
N THR A 64 -2.02 -1.13 -4.74
CA THR A 64 -0.67 -0.62 -4.45
C THR A 64 -0.45 0.67 -5.21
N ILE A 65 0.01 1.71 -4.51
CA ILE A 65 0.39 3.01 -5.06
C ILE A 65 1.92 3.09 -5.00
N PRO A 66 2.62 3.08 -6.14
CA PRO A 66 4.06 3.29 -6.14
C PRO A 66 4.37 4.73 -5.70
N LEU A 67 5.40 4.89 -4.87
CA LEU A 67 5.95 6.18 -4.50
C LEU A 67 7.23 6.43 -5.29
N GLU A 68 7.34 7.61 -5.88
CA GLU A 68 8.61 8.09 -6.45
C GLU A 68 9.46 8.62 -5.30
N GLY A 69 10.46 7.85 -4.83
CA GLY A 69 11.40 8.30 -3.80
C GLY A 69 11.64 7.32 -2.66
N ASP A 70 12.10 7.85 -1.52
CA ASP A 70 12.56 7.08 -0.36
C ASP A 70 11.41 6.58 0.55
N GLY A 71 10.15 6.83 0.16
CA GLY A 71 8.95 6.34 0.84
C GLY A 71 8.36 7.27 1.89
N ALA A 72 7.21 6.86 2.42
CA ALA A 72 6.44 7.61 3.42
C ALA A 72 6.66 7.08 4.83
N GLN A 73 6.93 7.97 5.79
CA GLN A 73 7.11 7.63 7.22
C GLN A 73 5.85 7.85 8.04
N SER A 74 4.94 8.69 7.57
CA SER A 74 3.72 9.00 8.29
C SER A 74 2.55 9.09 7.32
N LEU A 75 1.44 8.51 7.75
CA LEU A 75 0.19 8.49 7.03
C LEU A 75 -0.90 9.06 7.94
N ILE A 76 -1.79 9.88 7.38
CA ILE A 76 -2.97 10.36 8.10
C ILE A 76 -4.15 10.49 7.14
N TRP A 77 -5.30 10.00 7.58
CA TRP A 77 -6.56 10.18 6.86
C TRP A 77 -7.22 11.49 7.23
N ILE A 78 -7.71 12.20 6.22
CA ILE A 78 -8.71 13.25 6.36
C ILE A 78 -10.05 12.62 5.93
N GLU A 79 -10.75 12.02 6.90
CA GLU A 79 -11.96 11.21 6.63
C GLU A 79 -13.11 12.01 5.98
N ASP A 80 -13.19 13.33 6.22
CA ASP A 80 -14.21 14.19 5.61
C ASP A 80 -13.90 14.54 4.15
N ALA A 81 -12.65 14.38 3.72
CA ALA A 81 -12.18 14.70 2.38
C ALA A 81 -11.80 13.46 1.56
N ASP A 82 -12.07 12.25 2.08
CA ASP A 82 -11.68 10.96 1.50
C ASP A 82 -10.22 10.97 0.98
N SER A 83 -9.34 11.58 1.77
CA SER A 83 -7.98 11.90 1.40
C SER A 83 -6.99 11.30 2.39
N LEU A 84 -5.93 10.69 1.86
CA LEU A 84 -4.78 10.22 2.61
C LEU A 84 -3.62 11.18 2.37
N ILE A 85 -3.10 11.78 3.45
CA ILE A 85 -1.83 12.52 3.40
C ILE A 85 -0.69 11.56 3.73
N ALA A 86 0.37 11.61 2.93
CA ALA A 86 1.62 10.91 3.19
C ALA A 86 2.76 11.91 3.33
N ALA A 87 3.51 11.83 4.44
CA ALA A 87 4.73 12.58 4.66
C ALA A 87 5.95 11.71 4.37
N HIS A 88 6.81 12.18 3.48
CA HIS A 88 7.94 11.42 2.92
C HIS A 88 9.25 11.72 3.64
N ILE A 89 10.20 10.79 3.52
CA ILE A 89 11.54 10.90 4.12
C ILE A 89 12.30 12.12 3.63
N ASP A 90 12.10 12.48 2.36
CA ASP A 90 12.73 13.65 1.73
C ASP A 90 12.11 14.99 2.17
N GLY A 91 11.10 14.95 3.05
CA GLY A 91 10.37 16.10 3.55
C GLY A 91 9.21 16.55 2.67
N SER A 92 8.97 15.90 1.53
CA SER A 92 7.81 16.18 0.69
C SER A 92 6.51 15.62 1.30
N VAL A 93 5.38 16.16 0.85
CA VAL A 93 4.05 15.72 1.28
C VAL A 93 3.19 15.48 0.04
N THR A 94 2.57 14.30 -0.03
CA THR A 94 1.62 13.94 -1.10
C THR A 94 0.23 13.75 -0.53
N VAL A 95 -0.79 14.00 -1.36
CA VAL A 95 -2.19 13.77 -1.04
C VAL A 95 -2.78 12.79 -2.03
N HIS A 96 -3.35 11.70 -1.53
CA HIS A 96 -3.96 10.63 -2.30
C HIS A 96 -5.46 10.63 -2.04
N HIS A 97 -6.26 10.94 -3.06
CA HIS A 97 -7.71 10.86 -2.98
C HIS A 97 -8.14 9.42 -3.31
N THR A 98 -8.83 8.72 -2.40
CA THR A 98 -9.27 7.34 -2.63
C THR A 98 -10.51 7.26 -3.52
N HIS A 99 -11.39 8.27 -3.41
CA HIS A 99 -12.61 8.38 -4.20
C HIS A 99 -12.64 9.73 -4.93
N SER A 100 -12.30 9.73 -6.22
CA SER A 100 -12.48 10.92 -7.06
C SER A 100 -13.41 10.59 -8.23
N PRO A 101 -14.70 10.99 -8.19
CA PRO A 101 -15.63 10.84 -9.31
C PRO A 101 -15.15 11.51 -10.62
N SER A 102 -14.19 12.43 -10.52
CA SER A 102 -13.59 13.17 -11.62
C SER A 102 -12.40 12.45 -12.29
N PHE A 103 -11.89 11.35 -11.73
CA PHE A 103 -10.90 10.51 -12.42
C PHE A 103 -11.64 9.44 -13.24
N ARG A 104 -11.99 9.79 -14.48
CA ARG A 104 -12.38 8.82 -15.51
C ARG A 104 -11.12 8.40 -16.26
N VAL A 105 -10.91 7.08 -16.36
CA VAL A 105 -9.94 6.47 -17.31
C VAL A 105 -10.45 6.64 -18.72
#